data_AF-W6L325-F1
#
_entry.id   AF-W6L325-F1
#
_cell.length_a   1.000
_cell.length_b   1.000
_cell.length_c   1.000
_cell.angle_alpha   90.00
_cell.angle_beta   90.00
_cell.angle_gamma   90.00
#
_symmetry.space_group_name_H-M   'P 1'
#
loop_
_entity.id
_entity.type
_entity.pdbx_description
1 polymer ?
#
loop_
_entity_poly.entity_id
_entity_poly.type
_entity_poly.pdbx_seq_one_letter_code
_entity_poly.pdbx_strand_id
1 'polypeptide(L)'
;MRHCTALLSFIKTTSSLLLPIAATTTANVTYTLTERSFLRKLIPFRIIATGSMASVLRHVFLEHESLIALFLGSLEHVPLPTLPRMLLAEGFQRLLEGIYPQRELRGLFEEAEIEIRKILYDLDFDATGRRGVYKQTSSTFSSDELRAYNAVQIDPLTRLLAFELRAVCVYYSKLLAVSSKPEIEAAVMLRTLIASDLRTDCLLTDVILAFEQHQRDKYTGKPLEPVPSGVADFVKESLLLERDAFGKFRFDARGDNRHLLHNIKLDDVTKTQESFSLLLDPVLQRNGNFILKNYLVYSGRWTRYEVSCSEEDPRVDLILPAVETLSVRDDMTGKPSQIIVQYTEPVCRRHKTNARESKANLDHVEIFEIANENRNRTFWEKFFMDR
;
A
#
# COMPACT_ATOMS: atom_id res chain seq x y z
N MET A 1 4.33 -3.81 -44.42
CA MET A 1 3.71 -2.53 -44.84
C MET A 1 2.37 -2.41 -44.14
N ARG A 2 2.25 -1.38 -43.28
CA ARG A 2 1.08 -0.51 -43.03
C ARG A 2 -0.36 -1.08 -42.94
N HIS A 3 -0.97 -0.73 -41.79
CA HIS A 3 -2.35 -0.25 -41.54
C HIS A 3 -3.48 -1.28 -41.49
N CYS A 4 -4.15 -1.49 -40.35
CA CYS A 4 -5.07 -0.63 -39.55
C CYS A 4 -6.54 -0.71 -40.01
N THR A 5 -7.43 -0.60 -39.01
CA THR A 5 -8.91 -0.44 -39.03
C THR A 5 -9.73 -1.73 -39.03
N ALA A 6 -10.81 -1.93 -38.25
CA ALA A 6 -11.47 -1.20 -37.16
C ALA A 6 -12.64 -2.10 -36.65
N LEU A 7 -13.29 -1.67 -35.56
CA LEU A 7 -14.59 -2.10 -34.96
C LEU A 7 -14.45 -3.11 -33.80
N LEU A 8 -14.44 -2.75 -32.52
CA LEU A 8 -15.14 -1.66 -31.79
C LEU A 8 -16.67 -1.70 -31.96
N SER A 9 -17.32 -2.61 -31.23
CA SER A 9 -18.68 -2.40 -30.72
C SER A 9 -18.97 -3.40 -29.61
N PHE A 10 -18.88 -2.99 -28.35
CA PHE A 10 -19.74 -3.38 -27.21
C PHE A 10 -19.15 -2.79 -25.92
N ILE A 11 -19.07 -1.47 -25.88
CA ILE A 11 -19.02 -0.72 -24.61
C ILE A 11 -20.17 0.26 -24.69
N LYS A 12 -21.30 -0.11 -24.07
CA LYS A 12 -22.33 0.83 -23.68
C LYS A 12 -22.73 0.54 -22.24
N THR A 13 -22.49 1.58 -21.43
CA THR A 13 -23.30 2.01 -20.29
C THR A 13 -23.37 1.08 -19.08
N THR A 14 -22.45 1.27 -18.15
CA THR A 14 -22.79 1.30 -16.73
C THR A 14 -22.43 2.67 -16.19
N SER A 15 -23.48 3.47 -16.07
CA SER A 15 -23.50 4.79 -15.47
C SER A 15 -23.03 4.72 -14.02
N SER A 16 -22.25 5.74 -13.65
CA SER A 16 -22.01 6.19 -12.27
C SER A 16 -23.32 6.19 -11.46
N LEU A 17 -23.42 5.29 -10.48
CA LEU A 17 -24.44 5.35 -9.43
C LEU A 17 -23.99 6.38 -8.38
N LEU A 18 -24.30 7.64 -8.66
CA LEU A 18 -24.42 8.68 -7.64
C LEU A 18 -25.74 8.43 -6.88
N LEU A 19 -25.66 8.11 -5.60
CA LEU A 19 -26.79 8.17 -4.68
C LEU A 19 -27.19 9.63 -4.45
N PRO A 20 -28.48 10.00 -4.47
CA PRO A 20 -28.91 11.37 -4.26
C PRO A 20 -28.97 11.69 -2.76
N ILE A 21 -28.20 12.69 -2.35
CA ILE A 21 -28.26 13.28 -1.01
C ILE A 21 -29.48 14.22 -0.96
N ALA A 22 -30.41 13.94 -0.07
CA ALA A 22 -31.48 14.87 0.29
C ALA A 22 -30.88 16.09 1.00
N ALA A 23 -31.23 17.27 0.53
CA ALA A 23 -30.72 18.54 1.01
C ALA A 23 -31.26 18.87 2.41
N THR A 24 -30.34 19.06 3.36
CA THR A 24 -30.53 19.99 4.48
C THR A 24 -29.23 20.75 4.67
N THR A 25 -29.34 22.06 4.57
CA THR A 25 -28.27 23.06 4.62
C THR A 25 -27.56 23.08 5.97
N THR A 26 -26.33 22.60 6.01
CA THR A 26 -25.31 22.99 6.99
C THR A 26 -23.97 23.05 6.26
N ALA A 27 -23.20 24.11 6.54
CA ALA A 27 -21.99 24.55 5.84
C ALA A 27 -21.13 23.41 5.23
N ASN A 28 -20.93 23.48 3.91
CA ASN A 28 -20.06 22.60 3.14
C ASN A 28 -18.61 22.77 3.58
N VAL A 29 -18.15 21.94 4.52
CA VAL A 29 -16.78 21.46 4.53
C VAL A 29 -16.79 20.22 3.64
N THR A 30 -16.42 20.38 2.37
CA THR A 30 -16.07 19.23 1.52
C THR A 30 -14.82 18.60 2.10
N TYR A 31 -15.00 17.67 3.04
CA TYR A 31 -13.96 16.74 3.46
C TYR A 31 -13.63 15.89 2.23
N THR A 32 -12.53 16.20 1.56
CA THR A 32 -11.95 15.26 0.59
C THR A 32 -11.52 14.03 1.37
N LEU A 33 -12.32 12.95 1.30
CA LEU A 33 -11.92 11.63 1.79
C LEU A 33 -10.59 11.29 1.12
N THR A 34 -9.51 11.31 1.89
CA THR A 34 -8.20 10.92 1.40
C THR A 34 -8.26 9.47 0.99
N GLU A 35 -7.95 9.18 -0.27
CA GLU A 35 -7.93 7.81 -0.78
C GLU A 35 -6.91 6.98 -0.02
N ARG A 36 -7.23 5.71 0.30
CA ARG A 36 -6.42 4.79 1.12
C ARG A 36 -6.28 3.45 0.44
N SER A 37 -5.14 2.80 0.67
CA SER A 37 -4.88 1.42 0.26
C SER A 37 -5.88 0.46 0.90
N PHE A 38 -6.06 -0.70 0.27
CA PHE A 38 -6.93 -1.74 0.80
C PHE A 38 -6.47 -2.22 2.17
N LEU A 39 -5.15 -2.36 2.36
CA LEU A 39 -4.52 -2.72 3.62
C LEU A 39 -4.89 -1.75 4.75
N ARG A 40 -4.89 -0.44 4.48
CA ARG A 40 -5.18 0.56 5.52
C ARG A 40 -6.61 0.53 6.02
N LYS A 41 -7.56 0.16 5.16
CA LYS A 41 -8.97 -0.04 5.55
C LYS A 41 -9.13 -1.21 6.52
N LEU A 42 -8.28 -2.23 6.38
CA LEU A 42 -8.28 -3.42 7.22
C LEU A 42 -7.38 -3.28 8.45
N ILE A 43 -6.34 -2.44 8.42
CA ILE A 43 -5.47 -2.13 9.57
C ILE A 43 -5.48 -0.61 9.83
N PRO A 44 -6.55 -0.09 10.47
CA PRO A 44 -6.78 1.35 10.56
C PRO A 44 -5.93 2.06 11.62
N PHE A 45 -5.27 1.32 12.50
CA PHE A 45 -4.51 1.88 13.62
C PHE A 45 -3.34 0.99 14.02
N ARG A 46 -2.50 1.56 14.89
CA ARG A 46 -1.51 0.84 15.65
C ARG A 46 -1.89 0.84 17.13
N ILE A 47 -1.57 -0.24 17.82
CA ILE A 47 -1.89 -0.43 19.24
C ILE A 47 -0.62 -0.66 20.06
N ILE A 48 -0.58 -0.07 21.25
CA ILE A 48 0.39 -0.35 22.29
C ILE A 48 -0.42 -0.77 23.51
N ALA A 49 -0.35 -2.05 23.84
CA ALA A 49 -1.14 -2.62 24.93
C ALA A 49 -0.38 -3.74 25.63
N THR A 50 -0.77 -4.01 26.88
CA THR A 50 -0.38 -5.20 27.63
C THR A 50 -1.60 -6.13 27.77
N GLY A 51 -1.38 -7.43 27.65
CA GLY A 51 -2.42 -8.45 27.80
C GLY A 51 -2.81 -9.15 26.49
N SER A 52 -3.99 -9.77 26.49
CA SER A 52 -4.56 -10.46 25.33
C SER A 52 -4.84 -9.48 24.19
N MET A 53 -4.17 -9.66 23.05
CA MET A 53 -4.38 -8.80 21.87
C MET A 53 -5.77 -8.99 21.27
N ALA A 54 -6.39 -10.18 21.46
CA ALA A 54 -7.77 -10.41 21.04
C ALA A 54 -8.74 -9.47 21.78
N SER A 55 -8.61 -9.39 23.10
CA SER A 55 -9.45 -8.53 23.94
C SER A 55 -9.21 -7.05 23.64
N VAL A 56 -7.95 -6.66 23.44
CA VAL A 56 -7.55 -5.29 23.05
C VAL A 56 -8.21 -4.89 21.73
N LEU A 57 -8.01 -5.68 20.67
CA LEU A 57 -8.56 -5.39 19.34
C LEU A 57 -10.09 -5.31 19.38
N ARG A 58 -10.74 -6.26 20.07
CA ARG A 58 -12.19 -6.26 20.24
C ARG A 58 -12.69 -4.93 20.81
N HIS A 59 -12.10 -4.46 21.91
CA HIS A 59 -12.52 -3.20 22.53
C HIS A 59 -12.34 -2.00 21.59
N VAL A 60 -11.20 -1.90 20.90
CA VAL A 60 -10.96 -0.79 19.96
C VAL A 60 -12.01 -0.76 18.86
N PHE A 61 -12.36 -1.91 18.27
CA PHE A 61 -13.37 -1.96 17.21
C PHE A 61 -14.80 -1.73 17.72
N LEU A 62 -15.14 -2.16 18.94
CA LEU A 62 -16.46 -1.90 19.52
C LEU A 62 -16.66 -0.44 19.92
N GLU A 63 -15.60 0.25 20.38
CA GLU A 63 -15.66 1.70 20.63
C GLU A 63 -15.83 2.50 19.33
N HIS A 64 -15.33 1.98 18.22
CA HIS A 64 -15.37 2.63 16.89
C HIS A 64 -16.06 1.73 15.85
N GLU A 65 -17.37 1.52 16.01
CA GLU A 65 -18.17 0.64 15.14
C GLU A 65 -18.06 0.97 13.64
N SER A 66 -17.79 2.22 13.27
CA SER A 66 -17.57 2.61 11.88
C SER A 66 -16.39 1.87 11.23
N LEU A 67 -15.38 1.49 12.01
CA LEU A 67 -14.25 0.68 11.57
C LEU A 67 -14.66 -0.77 11.25
N ILE A 68 -15.66 -1.31 11.95
CA ILE A 68 -16.21 -2.65 11.68
C ILE A 68 -16.89 -2.65 10.31
N ALA A 69 -17.74 -1.66 10.06
CA ALA A 69 -18.41 -1.50 8.76
C ALA A 69 -17.40 -1.30 7.62
N LEU A 70 -16.35 -0.50 7.85
CA LEU A 70 -15.27 -0.30 6.89
C LEU A 70 -14.53 -1.62 6.60
N PHE A 71 -14.18 -2.38 7.63
CA PHE A 71 -13.44 -3.64 7.51
C PHE A 71 -14.25 -4.67 6.71
N LEU A 72 -15.47 -4.98 7.15
CA LEU A 72 -16.32 -6.00 6.52
C LEU A 72 -16.76 -5.57 5.11
N GLY A 73 -17.15 -4.31 4.93
CA GLY A 73 -17.53 -3.77 3.62
C GLY A 73 -16.37 -3.79 2.62
N SER A 74 -15.13 -3.61 3.09
CA SER A 74 -13.94 -3.74 2.23
C SER A 74 -13.73 -5.18 1.77
N LEU A 75 -14.00 -6.19 2.61
CA LEU A 75 -13.88 -7.60 2.25
C LEU A 75 -15.01 -8.11 1.36
N GLU A 76 -16.21 -7.56 1.50
CA GLU A 76 -17.38 -7.96 0.71
C GLU A 76 -17.19 -7.66 -0.78
N HIS A 77 -16.69 -6.46 -1.09
CA HIS A 77 -16.63 -5.94 -2.46
C HIS A 77 -15.28 -6.12 -3.18
N VAL A 78 -14.26 -6.67 -2.50
CA VAL A 78 -12.94 -6.86 -3.12
C VAL A 78 -12.97 -8.01 -4.13
N PRO A 79 -12.42 -7.85 -5.35
CA PRO A 79 -12.48 -8.85 -6.43
C PRO A 79 -11.45 -9.99 -6.22
N LEU A 80 -11.49 -10.65 -5.07
CA LEU A 80 -10.62 -11.78 -4.74
C LEU A 80 -11.43 -13.06 -4.51
N PRO A 81 -10.82 -14.25 -4.62
CA PRO A 81 -11.47 -15.52 -4.28
C PRO A 81 -12.11 -15.50 -2.89
N THR A 82 -13.24 -16.19 -2.75
CA THR A 82 -14.11 -16.04 -1.56
C THR A 82 -13.50 -16.64 -0.30
N LEU A 83 -12.86 -17.80 -0.37
CA LEU A 83 -12.37 -18.53 0.80
C LEU A 83 -11.44 -17.69 1.72
N PRO A 84 -10.33 -17.09 1.25
CA PRO A 84 -9.47 -16.30 2.13
C PRO A 84 -10.17 -15.08 2.72
N ARG A 85 -11.12 -14.48 2.00
CA ARG A 85 -11.92 -13.35 2.49
C ARG A 85 -12.88 -13.79 3.61
N MET A 86 -13.55 -14.92 3.41
CA MET A 86 -14.46 -15.50 4.40
C MET A 86 -13.74 -15.89 5.68
N LEU A 87 -12.58 -16.55 5.58
CA LEU A 87 -11.78 -16.92 6.76
C LEU A 87 -11.32 -15.69 7.55
N LEU A 88 -10.89 -14.63 6.84
CA LEU A 88 -10.52 -13.37 7.48
C LEU A 88 -11.72 -12.70 8.15
N ALA A 89 -12.87 -12.64 7.47
CA ALA A 89 -14.11 -12.06 7.99
C ALA A 89 -14.64 -12.86 9.20
N GLU A 90 -14.57 -14.18 9.14
CA GLU A 90 -14.97 -15.07 10.24
C GLU A 90 -14.05 -14.90 11.46
N GLY A 91 -12.72 -14.87 11.25
CA GLY A 91 -11.77 -14.58 12.31
C GLY A 91 -12.04 -13.24 12.97
N PHE A 92 -12.39 -12.22 12.18
CA PHE A 92 -12.76 -10.90 12.67
C PHE A 92 -14.11 -10.90 13.41
N GLN A 93 -15.13 -11.59 12.91
CA GLN A 93 -16.43 -11.70 13.58
C GLN A 93 -16.29 -12.40 14.94
N ARG A 94 -15.58 -13.53 14.98
CA ARG A 94 -15.32 -14.29 16.22
C ARG A 94 -14.52 -13.49 17.24
N LEU A 95 -13.62 -12.62 16.77
CA LEU A 95 -12.90 -11.66 17.60
C LEU A 95 -13.88 -10.66 18.28
N LEU A 96 -14.86 -10.15 17.54
CA LEU A 96 -15.87 -9.21 18.06
C LEU A 96 -16.85 -9.87 19.05
N GLU A 97 -17.22 -11.13 18.80
CA GLU A 97 -18.02 -11.94 19.72
C GLU A 97 -17.27 -12.20 21.04
N GLY A 98 -15.94 -12.36 20.95
CA GLY A 98 -15.01 -12.53 22.08
C GLY A 98 -15.27 -13.76 22.93
N ILE A 99 -15.83 -14.81 22.31
CA ILE A 99 -16.06 -16.12 22.92
C ILE A 99 -14.86 -17.05 22.65
N TYR A 100 -14.04 -16.74 21.64
CA TYR A 100 -13.01 -17.63 21.13
C TYR A 100 -11.62 -17.36 21.75
N PRO A 101 -10.86 -18.42 22.10
CA PRO A 101 -9.47 -18.28 22.51
C PRO A 101 -8.60 -17.62 21.44
N GLN A 102 -7.67 -16.76 21.85
CA GLN A 102 -6.73 -16.06 20.96
C GLN A 102 -5.99 -17.02 19.99
N ARG A 103 -5.67 -18.24 20.45
CA ARG A 103 -5.01 -19.26 19.61
C ARG A 103 -5.88 -19.72 18.44
N GLU A 104 -7.17 -19.89 18.65
CA GLU A 104 -8.11 -20.32 17.60
C GLU A 104 -8.37 -19.18 16.61
N LEU A 105 -8.54 -17.95 17.12
CA LEU A 105 -8.63 -16.75 16.28
C LEU A 105 -7.39 -16.62 15.38
N ARG A 106 -6.20 -16.76 15.97
CA ARG A 106 -4.94 -16.77 15.21
C ARG A 106 -4.94 -17.82 14.10
N GLY A 107 -5.45 -19.02 14.38
CA GLY A 107 -5.54 -20.11 13.40
C GLY A 107 -6.32 -19.74 12.14
N LEU A 108 -7.44 -19.02 12.28
CA LEU A 108 -8.23 -18.56 11.13
C LEU A 108 -7.47 -17.56 10.25
N PHE A 109 -6.73 -16.63 10.87
CA PHE A 109 -5.88 -15.69 10.12
C PHE A 109 -4.69 -16.39 9.45
N GLU A 110 -4.13 -17.42 10.07
CA GLU A 110 -3.06 -18.25 9.48
C GLU A 110 -3.60 -19.09 8.30
N GLU A 111 -4.79 -19.67 8.43
CA GLU A 111 -5.44 -20.42 7.36
C GLU A 111 -5.77 -19.51 6.16
N ALA A 112 -6.31 -18.32 6.42
CA ALA A 112 -6.54 -17.30 5.39
C ALA A 112 -5.23 -16.91 4.67
N GLU A 113 -4.11 -16.79 5.39
CA GLU A 113 -2.77 -16.55 4.82
C GLU A 113 -2.32 -17.69 3.91
N ILE A 114 -2.52 -18.93 4.35
CA ILE A 114 -2.13 -20.11 3.58
C ILE A 114 -2.94 -20.18 2.28
N GLU A 115 -4.25 -19.94 2.34
CA GLU A 115 -5.11 -19.98 1.16
C GLU A 115 -4.77 -18.88 0.15
N ILE A 116 -4.55 -17.64 0.60
CA ILE A 116 -4.14 -16.56 -0.32
C ILE A 116 -2.73 -16.81 -0.89
N ARG A 117 -1.84 -17.44 -0.13
CA ARG A 117 -0.51 -17.83 -0.59
C ARG A 117 -0.58 -18.93 -1.66
N LYS A 118 -1.46 -19.92 -1.49
CA LYS A 118 -1.71 -20.94 -2.52
C LYS A 118 -2.18 -20.30 -3.82
N ILE A 119 -3.08 -19.32 -3.73
CA ILE A 119 -3.58 -18.57 -4.89
C ILE A 119 -2.45 -17.77 -5.54
N LEU A 120 -1.70 -16.96 -4.78
CA LEU A 120 -0.65 -16.09 -5.32
C LEU A 120 0.45 -16.85 -6.08
N TYR A 121 0.83 -18.04 -5.58
CA TYR A 121 1.98 -18.79 -6.08
C TYR A 121 1.59 -20.08 -6.83
N ASP A 122 0.30 -20.30 -7.11
CA ASP A 122 -0.23 -21.52 -7.77
C ASP A 122 0.28 -22.80 -7.07
N LEU A 123 0.33 -22.80 -5.73
CA LEU A 123 0.93 -23.87 -4.91
C LEU A 123 -0.06 -24.98 -4.54
N ASP A 124 -1.31 -24.89 -5.00
CA ASP A 124 -2.27 -25.93 -4.74
C ASP A 124 -1.90 -27.15 -5.59
N PHE A 125 -1.43 -28.21 -4.95
CA PHE A 125 -1.19 -29.52 -5.54
C PHE A 125 -1.96 -30.54 -4.70
N ASP A 126 -2.73 -31.42 -5.35
CA ASP A 126 -3.35 -32.53 -4.66
C ASP A 126 -2.31 -33.55 -4.18
N ALA A 127 -2.71 -34.48 -3.31
CA ALA A 127 -1.84 -35.56 -2.81
C ALA A 127 -1.28 -36.48 -3.91
N THR A 128 -1.76 -36.36 -5.15
CA THR A 128 -1.30 -37.10 -6.33
C THR A 128 -0.37 -36.28 -7.23
N GLY A 129 0.00 -35.06 -6.82
CA GLY A 129 0.89 -34.17 -7.57
C GLY A 129 0.23 -33.48 -8.76
N ARG A 130 -1.11 -33.51 -8.88
CA ARG A 130 -1.85 -32.74 -9.89
C ARG A 130 -2.19 -31.36 -9.34
N ARG A 131 -2.14 -30.32 -10.19
CA ARG A 131 -2.51 -28.94 -9.81
C ARG A 131 -3.94 -28.91 -9.25
N GLY A 132 -4.04 -28.49 -7.99
CA GLY A 132 -5.17 -28.62 -7.10
C GLY A 132 -6.37 -27.71 -7.41
N VAL A 133 -7.47 -28.08 -6.73
CA VAL A 133 -8.76 -27.45 -6.41
C VAL A 133 -9.29 -26.36 -7.36
N TYR A 134 -8.52 -25.31 -7.66
CA TYR A 134 -8.94 -24.22 -8.54
C TYR A 134 -8.82 -24.55 -10.04
N LYS A 135 -7.95 -25.49 -10.45
CA LYS A 135 -7.70 -25.83 -11.86
C LYS A 135 -8.24 -27.19 -12.31
N GLN A 136 -8.46 -28.13 -11.40
CA GLN A 136 -8.96 -29.47 -11.76
C GLN A 136 -10.24 -29.84 -11.00
N THR A 137 -11.19 -30.35 -11.78
CA THR A 137 -12.39 -31.14 -11.44
C THR A 137 -13.67 -30.43 -10.98
N SER A 138 -14.55 -30.24 -11.97
CA SER A 138 -15.97 -30.66 -12.02
C SER A 138 -16.98 -30.04 -11.04
N SER A 139 -17.90 -29.25 -11.61
CA SER A 139 -19.32 -29.08 -11.25
C SER A 139 -19.72 -28.28 -10.00
N THR A 140 -18.81 -27.84 -9.14
CA THR A 140 -19.19 -27.12 -7.89
C THR A 140 -18.62 -25.72 -7.70
N PHE A 141 -17.55 -25.33 -8.40
CA PHE A 141 -17.08 -23.93 -8.37
C PHE A 141 -17.95 -23.06 -9.27
N SER A 142 -18.46 -21.95 -8.73
CA SER A 142 -19.17 -20.95 -9.52
C SER A 142 -18.23 -20.38 -10.59
N SER A 143 -18.78 -20.00 -11.76
CA SER A 143 -18.00 -19.36 -12.83
C SER A 143 -17.25 -18.10 -12.34
N ASP A 144 -17.67 -17.50 -11.24
CA ASP A 144 -17.12 -16.27 -10.69
C ASP A 144 -15.88 -16.52 -9.83
N GLU A 145 -15.81 -17.62 -9.06
CA GLU A 145 -14.61 -17.99 -8.29
C GLU A 145 -13.41 -18.25 -9.20
N LEU A 146 -13.63 -19.03 -10.28
CA LEU A 146 -12.58 -19.30 -11.25
C LEU A 146 -12.12 -18.01 -11.96
N ARG A 147 -13.04 -17.08 -12.21
CA ARG A 147 -12.71 -15.77 -12.78
C ARG A 147 -11.85 -14.95 -11.82
N ALA A 148 -12.19 -14.91 -10.53
CA ALA A 148 -11.42 -14.22 -9.51
C ALA A 148 -10.02 -14.83 -9.34
N TYR A 149 -9.92 -16.16 -9.34
CA TYR A 149 -8.63 -16.86 -9.32
C TYR A 149 -7.75 -16.47 -10.50
N ASN A 150 -8.30 -16.55 -11.72
CA ASN A 150 -7.58 -16.21 -12.94
C ASN A 150 -7.16 -14.74 -12.96
N ALA A 151 -7.99 -13.83 -12.44
CA ALA A 151 -7.65 -12.42 -12.32
C ALA A 151 -6.39 -12.21 -11.47
N VAL A 152 -6.22 -12.91 -10.34
CA VAL A 152 -4.99 -12.82 -9.51
C VAL A 152 -3.71 -13.24 -10.28
N GLN A 153 -3.84 -14.11 -11.29
CA GLN A 153 -2.69 -14.58 -12.07
C GLN A 153 -2.27 -13.63 -13.19
N ILE A 154 -3.19 -12.80 -13.70
CA ILE A 154 -2.98 -12.02 -14.93
C ILE A 154 -3.12 -10.52 -14.74
N ASP A 155 -3.91 -10.07 -13.77
CA ASP A 155 -4.19 -8.67 -13.50
C ASP A 155 -3.30 -8.16 -12.35
N PRO A 156 -2.38 -7.21 -12.60
CA PRO A 156 -1.47 -6.68 -11.58
C PRO A 156 -2.18 -6.05 -10.39
N LEU A 157 -3.32 -5.39 -10.62
CA LEU A 157 -4.11 -4.74 -9.56
C LEU A 157 -4.75 -5.78 -8.64
N THR A 158 -5.43 -6.77 -9.22
CA THR A 158 -6.00 -7.89 -8.44
C THR A 158 -4.91 -8.66 -7.71
N ARG A 159 -3.73 -8.83 -8.33
CA ARG A 159 -2.57 -9.46 -7.69
C ARG A 159 -2.01 -8.64 -6.51
N LEU A 160 -1.94 -7.31 -6.64
CA LEU A 160 -1.56 -6.41 -5.54
C LEU A 160 -2.54 -6.52 -4.37
N LEU A 161 -3.85 -6.52 -4.64
CA LEU A 161 -4.89 -6.71 -3.62
C LEU A 161 -4.75 -8.05 -2.89
N ALA A 162 -4.38 -9.12 -3.60
CA ALA A 162 -4.12 -10.42 -2.99
C ALA A 162 -2.90 -10.37 -2.05
N PHE A 163 -1.83 -9.66 -2.41
CA PHE A 163 -0.70 -9.41 -1.54
C PHE A 163 -1.07 -8.55 -0.32
N GLU A 164 -1.88 -7.51 -0.48
CA GLU A 164 -2.39 -6.70 0.63
C GLU A 164 -3.24 -7.54 1.59
N LEU A 165 -4.15 -8.37 1.08
CA LEU A 165 -4.95 -9.29 1.89
C LEU A 165 -4.05 -10.26 2.67
N ARG A 166 -3.03 -10.83 2.00
CA ARG A 166 -2.05 -11.70 2.64
C ARG A 166 -1.30 -10.98 3.76
N ALA A 167 -0.87 -9.75 3.50
CA ALA A 167 -0.22 -8.90 4.48
C ALA A 167 -1.09 -8.65 5.71
N VAL A 168 -2.39 -8.42 5.52
CA VAL A 168 -3.38 -8.25 6.59
C VAL A 168 -3.53 -9.53 7.42
N CYS A 169 -3.69 -10.69 6.78
CA CYS A 169 -3.76 -11.99 7.46
C CYS A 169 -2.51 -12.27 8.31
N VAL A 170 -1.32 -12.02 7.75
CA VAL A 170 -0.05 -12.15 8.49
C VAL A 170 0.02 -11.17 9.66
N TYR A 171 -0.40 -9.92 9.46
CA TYR A 171 -0.37 -8.91 10.50
C TYR A 171 -1.22 -9.33 11.70
N TYR A 172 -2.47 -9.72 11.48
CA TYR A 172 -3.37 -10.15 12.55
C TYR A 172 -2.93 -11.46 13.21
N SER A 173 -2.49 -12.46 12.45
CA SER A 173 -1.96 -13.70 13.03
C SER A 173 -0.74 -13.45 13.94
N LYS A 174 0.15 -12.53 13.55
CA LYS A 174 1.32 -12.14 14.37
C LYS A 174 0.95 -11.27 15.56
N LEU A 175 -0.03 -10.37 15.43
CA LEU A 175 -0.57 -9.63 16.57
C LEU A 175 -1.14 -10.56 17.63
N LEU A 176 -1.79 -11.65 17.21
CA LEU A 176 -2.37 -12.65 18.09
C LEU A 176 -1.38 -13.76 18.48
N ALA A 177 -0.09 -13.62 18.16
CA ALA A 177 0.93 -14.56 18.61
C ALA A 177 1.23 -14.40 20.11
N VAL A 178 1.67 -15.50 20.74
CA VAL A 178 2.16 -15.48 22.13
C VAL A 178 3.59 -14.93 22.11
N SER A 179 3.71 -13.59 22.07
CA SER A 179 4.98 -12.86 22.13
C SER A 179 4.88 -11.72 23.15
N SER A 180 6.03 -11.27 23.65
CA SER A 180 6.11 -10.09 24.50
C SER A 180 5.99 -8.77 23.71
N LYS A 181 6.22 -8.81 22.38
CA LYS A 181 6.17 -7.65 21.49
C LYS A 181 5.52 -7.99 20.13
N PRO A 182 4.29 -8.51 20.12
CA PRO A 182 3.64 -9.02 18.92
C PRO A 182 3.45 -7.94 17.84
N GLU A 183 3.24 -6.69 18.25
CA GLU A 183 3.12 -5.54 17.34
C GLU A 183 4.40 -5.28 16.54
N ILE A 184 5.57 -5.38 17.18
CA ILE A 184 6.85 -5.22 16.49
C ILE A 184 7.06 -6.36 15.50
N GLU A 185 6.77 -7.60 15.90
CA GLU A 185 6.90 -8.77 15.02
C GLU A 185 5.96 -8.68 13.82
N ALA A 186 4.70 -8.30 14.04
CA ALA A 186 3.71 -8.10 12.97
C ALA A 186 4.16 -7.03 11.98
N ALA A 187 4.62 -5.88 12.46
CA ALA A 187 5.15 -4.80 11.62
C ALA A 187 6.42 -5.22 10.86
N VAL A 188 7.30 -6.04 11.46
CA VAL A 188 8.48 -6.58 10.77
C VAL A 188 8.08 -7.54 9.66
N MET A 189 7.14 -8.44 9.91
CA MET A 189 6.67 -9.37 8.88
C MET A 189 5.98 -8.63 7.73
N LEU A 190 5.08 -7.68 8.03
CA LEU A 190 4.42 -6.86 7.02
C LEU A 190 5.44 -6.13 6.13
N ARG A 191 6.46 -5.52 6.75
CA ARG A 191 7.55 -4.88 6.01
C ARG A 191 8.28 -5.87 5.12
N THR A 192 8.62 -7.06 5.60
CA THR A 192 9.32 -8.08 4.81
C THR A 192 8.49 -8.51 3.60
N LEU A 193 7.17 -8.70 3.76
CA LEU A 193 6.27 -9.05 2.66
C LEU A 193 6.27 -7.97 1.57
N ILE A 194 6.10 -6.72 1.98
CA ILE A 194 6.10 -5.58 1.04
C ILE A 194 7.48 -5.39 0.40
N ALA A 195 8.56 -5.59 1.17
CA ALA A 195 9.92 -5.32 0.71
C ALA A 195 10.57 -6.44 -0.09
N SER A 196 10.09 -7.68 0.03
CA SER A 196 10.67 -8.87 -0.59
C SER A 196 9.69 -9.50 -1.58
N ASP A 197 8.55 -9.98 -1.08
CA ASP A 197 7.65 -10.82 -1.87
C ASP A 197 7.01 -10.02 -3.01
N LEU A 198 6.49 -8.83 -2.71
CA LEU A 198 5.91 -7.93 -3.72
C LEU A 198 6.93 -7.48 -4.78
N ARG A 199 8.20 -7.29 -4.38
CA ARG A 199 9.28 -6.84 -5.27
C ARG A 199 9.83 -7.91 -6.21
N THR A 200 9.73 -9.16 -5.79
CA THR A 200 10.27 -10.31 -6.53
C THR A 200 9.22 -10.93 -7.44
N ASP A 201 7.98 -10.43 -7.38
CA ASP A 201 6.92 -10.84 -8.27
C ASP A 201 7.16 -10.31 -9.69
N CYS A 202 7.28 -11.24 -10.65
CA CYS A 202 7.58 -10.91 -12.04
C CYS A 202 6.48 -10.05 -12.68
N LEU A 203 5.20 -10.36 -12.45
CA LEU A 203 4.09 -9.63 -13.06
C LEU A 203 4.10 -8.17 -12.61
N LEU A 204 4.30 -7.94 -11.31
CA LEU A 204 4.35 -6.58 -10.75
C LEU A 204 5.58 -5.83 -11.26
N THR A 205 6.74 -6.50 -11.27
CA THR A 205 7.99 -5.94 -11.78
C THR A 205 7.89 -5.48 -13.22
N ASP A 206 7.26 -6.26 -14.10
CA ASP A 206 7.13 -5.94 -15.52
C ASP A 206 6.28 -4.67 -15.75
N VAL A 207 5.18 -4.53 -15.00
CA VAL A 207 4.28 -3.36 -15.09
C VAL A 207 4.98 -2.09 -14.63
N ILE A 208 5.76 -2.21 -13.56
CA ILE A 208 6.58 -1.14 -13.04
C ILE A 208 7.62 -0.70 -14.06
N LEU A 209 8.37 -1.65 -14.64
CA LEU A 209 9.37 -1.36 -15.66
C LEU A 209 8.73 -0.69 -16.88
N ALA A 210 7.53 -1.13 -17.28
CA ALA A 210 6.78 -0.49 -18.34
C ALA A 210 6.43 0.97 -18.01
N PHE A 211 6.07 1.27 -16.76
CA PHE A 211 5.86 2.65 -16.30
C PHE A 211 7.16 3.46 -16.32
N GLU A 212 8.27 2.93 -15.79
CA GLU A 212 9.56 3.62 -15.75
C GLU A 212 10.07 3.97 -17.14
N GLN A 213 9.99 3.02 -18.08
CA GLN A 213 10.47 3.17 -19.45
C GLN A 213 9.56 4.04 -20.33
N HIS A 214 8.36 4.39 -19.85
CA HIS A 214 7.42 5.21 -20.59
C HIS A 214 8.02 6.59 -20.89
N GLN A 215 7.86 7.06 -22.13
CA GLN A 215 8.50 8.31 -22.56
C GLN A 215 7.85 9.53 -21.90
N ARG A 216 8.69 10.42 -21.36
CA ARG A 216 8.29 11.63 -20.64
C ARG A 216 9.03 12.85 -21.13
N ASP A 217 8.38 14.00 -20.99
CA ASP A 217 9.05 15.28 -21.14
C ASP A 217 10.04 15.49 -19.99
N LYS A 218 11.30 15.77 -20.33
CA LYS A 218 12.42 15.83 -19.39
C LYS A 218 12.29 16.90 -18.30
N TYR A 219 11.48 17.93 -18.52
CA TYR A 219 11.39 19.10 -17.63
C TYR A 219 10.08 19.17 -16.88
N THR A 220 9.01 18.61 -17.43
CA THR A 220 7.68 18.61 -16.82
C THR A 220 7.29 17.25 -16.25
N GLY A 221 7.99 16.16 -16.62
CA GLY A 221 7.66 14.79 -16.24
C GLY A 221 6.39 14.25 -16.88
N LYS A 222 5.69 15.06 -17.69
CA LYS A 222 4.44 14.64 -18.31
C LYS A 222 4.71 13.54 -19.34
N PRO A 223 3.90 12.47 -19.34
CA PRO A 223 4.06 11.42 -20.32
C PRO A 223 3.75 11.96 -21.72
N LEU A 224 4.60 11.64 -22.69
CA LEU A 224 4.47 12.12 -24.08
C LEU A 224 3.28 11.46 -24.79
N GLU A 225 2.99 10.22 -24.41
CA GLU A 225 1.81 9.47 -24.81
C GLU A 225 1.00 9.07 -23.57
N PRO A 226 -0.33 8.88 -23.67
CA PRO A 226 -1.12 8.41 -22.54
C PRO A 226 -0.57 7.10 -21.96
N VAL A 227 -0.29 7.08 -20.66
CA VAL A 227 0.08 5.84 -19.95
C VAL A 227 -1.15 4.92 -19.94
N PRO A 228 -1.00 3.60 -20.21
CA PRO A 228 -2.10 2.67 -20.09
C PRO A 228 -2.74 2.74 -18.69
N SER A 229 -4.07 2.78 -18.62
CA SER A 229 -4.79 3.01 -17.35
C SER A 229 -4.40 1.98 -16.28
N GLY A 230 -4.36 0.70 -16.63
CA GLY A 230 -3.97 -0.37 -15.69
C GLY A 230 -2.56 -0.19 -15.10
N VAL A 231 -1.62 0.41 -15.87
CA VAL A 231 -0.27 0.71 -15.39
C VAL A 231 -0.30 1.90 -14.43
N ALA A 232 -0.98 2.98 -14.81
CA ALA A 232 -1.09 4.18 -13.97
C ALA A 232 -1.84 3.90 -12.67
N ASP A 233 -2.92 3.12 -12.73
CA ASP A 233 -3.72 2.70 -11.58
C ASP A 233 -2.92 1.78 -10.67
N PHE A 234 -2.20 0.79 -11.23
CA PHE A 234 -1.29 -0.06 -10.45
C PHE A 234 -0.24 0.76 -9.72
N VAL A 235 0.34 1.75 -10.41
CA VAL A 235 1.34 2.64 -9.83
C VAL A 235 0.74 3.45 -8.70
N LYS A 236 -0.43 4.03 -8.91
CA LYS A 236 -1.16 4.78 -7.88
C LYS A 236 -1.42 3.92 -6.63
N GLU A 237 -2.01 2.73 -6.78
CA GLU A 237 -2.33 1.86 -5.64
C GLU A 237 -1.07 1.42 -4.89
N SER A 238 0.02 1.17 -5.60
CA SER A 238 1.33 0.89 -5.01
C SER A 238 1.85 2.06 -4.16
N LEU A 239 1.73 3.29 -4.64
CA LEU A 239 2.09 4.48 -3.88
C LEU A 239 1.25 4.63 -2.60
N LEU A 240 -0.06 4.36 -2.68
CA LEU A 240 -0.96 4.40 -1.53
C LEU A 240 -0.61 3.32 -0.49
N LEU A 241 -0.28 2.10 -0.94
CA LEU A 241 0.15 1.01 -0.06
C LEU A 241 1.44 1.36 0.69
N GLU A 242 2.48 1.83 -0.01
CA GLU A 242 3.72 2.26 0.65
C GLU A 242 3.48 3.37 1.66
N ARG A 243 2.70 4.37 1.26
CA ARG A 243 2.36 5.53 2.08
C ARG A 243 1.63 5.11 3.35
N ASP A 244 0.62 4.25 3.25
CA ASP A 244 -0.14 3.83 4.42
C ASP A 244 0.62 2.82 5.30
N ALA A 245 1.49 2.00 4.71
CA ALA A 245 2.33 1.06 5.44
C ALA A 245 3.47 1.76 6.21
N PHE A 246 4.15 2.72 5.59
CA PHE A 246 5.39 3.31 6.12
C PHE A 246 5.27 4.77 6.56
N GLY A 247 4.31 5.53 6.01
CA GLY A 247 4.12 6.95 6.29
C GLY A 247 5.42 7.75 6.12
N LYS A 248 5.77 8.54 7.13
CA LYS A 248 7.02 9.33 7.17
C LYS A 248 8.31 8.50 7.13
N PHE A 249 8.23 7.18 7.34
CA PHE A 249 9.39 6.28 7.30
C PHE A 249 9.61 5.66 5.92
N ARG A 250 8.88 6.12 4.89
CA ARG A 250 8.99 5.62 3.52
C ARG A 250 10.40 5.82 2.94
N PHE A 251 11.00 7.00 3.14
CA PHE A 251 12.38 7.26 2.75
C PHE A 251 13.30 6.86 3.91
N ASP A 252 13.70 5.60 4.00
CA ASP A 252 14.66 5.14 5.02
C ASP A 252 16.08 5.12 4.44
N ALA A 253 16.95 6.01 4.92
CA ALA A 253 18.37 6.13 4.51
C ALA A 253 19.20 4.82 4.51
N ARG A 254 18.72 3.76 5.18
CA ARG A 254 19.39 2.45 5.26
C ARG A 254 18.58 1.30 4.66
N GLY A 255 17.34 1.57 4.26
CA GLY A 255 16.54 0.66 3.46
C GLY A 255 16.68 1.08 2.02
N ASP A 256 17.62 0.46 1.29
CA ASP A 256 17.76 0.44 -0.17
C ASP A 256 16.87 1.49 -0.87
N ASN A 257 17.38 2.72 -1.08
CA ASN A 257 16.72 3.98 -1.50
C ASN A 257 15.72 3.82 -2.67
N ARG A 258 14.60 3.15 -2.42
CA ARG A 258 13.65 2.69 -3.43
C ARG A 258 12.25 3.03 -2.93
N HIS A 259 11.45 3.62 -3.80
CA HIS A 259 10.00 3.50 -3.68
C HIS A 259 9.67 2.01 -3.88
N LEU A 260 9.38 1.32 -2.79
CA LEU A 260 9.47 -0.14 -2.65
C LEU A 260 8.74 -0.94 -3.73
N LEU A 261 7.54 -0.52 -4.14
CA LEU A 261 6.70 -1.11 -5.17
C LEU A 261 6.91 -0.50 -6.55
N HIS A 262 7.84 0.43 -6.71
CA HIS A 262 8.12 1.02 -8.01
C HIS A 262 9.45 0.62 -8.61
N ASN A 263 10.31 -0.19 -7.97
CA ASN A 263 11.69 -0.45 -8.44
C ASN A 263 12.56 0.81 -8.73
N ILE A 264 11.97 1.99 -8.67
CA ILE A 264 12.56 3.29 -8.84
C ILE A 264 13.51 3.50 -7.67
N LYS A 265 14.80 3.29 -7.92
CA LYS A 265 15.85 3.75 -7.03
C LYS A 265 15.97 5.25 -7.16
N LEU A 266 15.83 5.98 -6.06
CA LEU A 266 16.07 7.41 -6.04
C LEU A 266 17.51 7.71 -6.50
N ASP A 267 18.48 6.89 -6.12
CA ASP A 267 19.86 6.96 -6.63
C ASP A 267 19.98 6.78 -8.16
N ASP A 268 19.08 6.04 -8.82
CA ASP A 268 19.11 5.86 -10.28
C ASP A 268 18.34 6.99 -11.00
N VAL A 269 17.25 7.46 -10.40
CA VAL A 269 16.44 8.59 -10.89
C VAL A 269 17.18 9.92 -10.87
N THR A 270 18.20 10.05 -10.03
CA THR A 270 18.89 11.33 -9.84
C THR A 270 20.13 11.50 -10.72
N LYS A 271 20.45 10.51 -11.57
CA LYS A 271 21.64 10.49 -12.42
C LYS A 271 21.54 11.38 -13.65
N THR A 272 20.36 11.48 -14.28
CA THR A 272 20.17 12.28 -15.49
C THR A 272 18.86 13.05 -15.44
N GLN A 273 18.73 14.07 -16.30
CA GLN A 273 17.48 14.83 -16.40
C GLN A 273 16.32 13.95 -16.89
N GLU A 274 16.60 12.97 -17.75
CA GLU A 274 15.63 12.00 -18.22
C GLU A 274 15.14 11.11 -17.08
N SER A 275 16.05 10.56 -16.28
CA SER A 275 15.63 9.71 -15.16
C SER A 275 14.88 10.54 -14.12
N PHE A 276 15.30 11.78 -13.85
CA PHE A 276 14.64 12.70 -12.93
C PHE A 276 13.21 13.07 -13.34
N SER A 277 12.91 13.06 -14.64
CA SER A 277 11.55 13.34 -15.15
C SER A 277 10.49 12.42 -14.56
N LEU A 278 10.87 11.22 -14.09
CA LEU A 278 10.00 10.30 -13.42
C LEU A 278 9.48 10.86 -12.08
N LEU A 279 10.33 11.50 -11.27
CA LEU A 279 9.88 12.16 -10.04
C LEU A 279 8.91 13.31 -10.31
N LEU A 280 8.96 13.91 -11.49
CA LEU A 280 8.06 14.98 -11.91
C LEU A 280 6.74 14.45 -12.51
N ASP A 281 6.60 13.13 -12.69
CA ASP A 281 5.40 12.51 -13.25
C ASP A 281 4.16 12.87 -12.41
N PRO A 282 3.03 13.28 -13.05
CA PRO A 282 1.82 13.66 -12.32
C PRO A 282 1.27 12.59 -11.38
N VAL A 283 1.40 11.30 -11.72
CA VAL A 283 0.94 10.18 -10.88
C VAL A 283 1.78 10.10 -9.61
N LEU A 284 3.09 10.24 -9.75
CA LEU A 284 4.04 10.25 -8.63
C LEU A 284 3.87 11.50 -7.76
N GLN A 285 3.77 12.68 -8.36
CA GLN A 285 3.56 13.94 -7.63
C GLN A 285 2.25 13.94 -6.83
N ARG A 286 1.17 13.39 -7.40
CA ARG A 286 -0.14 13.39 -6.75
C ARG A 286 -0.26 12.35 -5.63
N ASN A 287 0.34 11.17 -5.79
CA ASN A 287 0.09 10.04 -4.88
C ASN A 287 1.34 9.63 -4.07
N GLY A 288 2.51 10.19 -4.37
CA GLY A 288 3.79 9.79 -3.80
C GLY A 288 4.08 10.28 -2.38
N ASN A 289 3.25 11.14 -1.79
CA ASN A 289 3.46 11.66 -0.43
C ASN A 289 4.92 12.14 -0.19
N PHE A 290 5.42 13.00 -1.08
CA PHE A 290 6.74 13.62 -0.93
C PHE A 290 6.73 15.09 -1.34
N ILE A 291 7.68 15.83 -0.79
CA ILE A 291 7.96 17.23 -1.10
C ILE A 291 9.27 17.26 -1.88
N LEU A 292 9.25 17.91 -3.03
CA LEU A 292 10.43 18.16 -3.86
C LEU A 292 10.73 19.66 -3.83
N LYS A 293 11.84 20.05 -3.21
CA LYS A 293 12.35 21.44 -3.21
C LYS A 293 13.52 21.57 -4.18
N ASN A 294 13.61 22.71 -4.86
CA ASN A 294 14.69 22.99 -5.80
C ASN A 294 15.45 24.27 -5.42
N TYR A 295 16.77 24.21 -5.54
CA TYR A 295 17.68 25.31 -5.22
C TYR A 295 18.68 25.47 -6.36
N LEU A 296 18.84 26.70 -6.85
CA LEU A 296 19.88 27.01 -7.83
C LEU A 296 21.22 27.12 -7.11
N VAL A 297 22.19 26.30 -7.52
CA VAL A 297 23.54 26.24 -6.92
C VAL A 297 24.58 26.46 -8.02
N TYR A 298 25.79 26.89 -7.63
CA TYR A 298 26.91 27.13 -8.56
C TYR A 298 26.56 28.06 -9.72
N SER A 299 26.08 29.26 -9.39
CA SER A 299 25.71 30.31 -10.37
C SER A 299 24.62 29.87 -11.37
N GLY A 300 23.73 28.96 -10.97
CA GLY A 300 22.61 28.47 -11.79
C GLY A 300 22.98 27.35 -12.78
N ARG A 301 24.23 26.87 -12.77
CA ARG A 301 24.68 25.75 -13.61
C ARG A 301 24.19 24.39 -13.10
N TRP A 302 23.89 24.30 -11.80
CA TRP A 302 23.39 23.10 -11.15
C TRP A 302 22.11 23.42 -10.39
N THR A 303 21.18 22.47 -10.37
CA THR A 303 20.02 22.52 -9.48
C THR A 303 20.21 21.46 -8.41
N ARG A 304 20.24 21.88 -7.15
CA ARG A 304 20.11 20.98 -6.02
C ARG A 304 18.63 20.71 -5.79
N TYR A 305 18.29 19.44 -5.69
CA TYR A 305 16.96 18.99 -5.31
C TYR A 305 17.02 18.34 -3.94
N GLU A 306 16.03 18.65 -3.12
CA GLU A 306 15.83 18.03 -1.83
C GLU A 306 14.46 17.32 -1.84
N VAL A 307 14.49 16.01 -1.60
CA VAL A 307 13.29 15.15 -1.52
C VAL A 307 13.09 14.72 -0.08
N SER A 308 11.90 14.95 0.46
CA SER A 308 11.52 14.52 1.82
C SER A 308 10.09 14.00 1.82
N CYS A 309 9.73 13.12 2.77
CA CYS A 309 8.33 12.73 2.94
C CYS A 309 7.48 13.96 3.32
N SER A 310 6.26 14.07 2.79
CA SER A 310 5.31 15.07 3.28
C SER A 310 4.68 14.64 4.60
N GLU A 311 4.29 15.63 5.41
CA GLU A 311 3.37 15.38 6.52
C GLU A 311 2.00 15.00 5.95
N GLU A 312 1.46 13.90 6.44
CA GLU A 312 0.12 13.44 6.08
C GLU A 312 -0.54 12.87 7.33
N ASP A 313 -1.84 13.08 7.42
CA ASP A 313 -2.70 12.41 8.38
C ASP A 313 -3.13 11.05 7.81
N PRO A 314 -2.67 9.90 8.34
CA PRO A 314 -2.99 8.58 7.79
C PRO A 314 -4.28 7.99 8.36
N ARG A 315 -5.10 8.78 9.07
CA ARG A 315 -6.40 8.32 9.57
C ARG A 315 -7.30 7.88 8.39
N VAL A 316 -8.02 6.78 8.61
CA VAL A 316 -9.06 6.30 7.69
C VAL A 316 -10.34 7.12 7.79
N ASP A 317 -10.56 7.74 8.94
CA ASP A 317 -11.66 8.65 9.22
C ASP A 317 -11.14 9.82 10.07
N LEU A 318 -11.45 11.05 9.64
CA LEU A 318 -11.01 12.28 10.32
C LEU A 318 -11.67 12.49 11.69
N ILE A 319 -12.78 11.79 11.97
CA ILE A 319 -13.45 11.81 13.28
C ILE A 319 -12.60 11.11 14.34
N LEU A 320 -11.80 10.10 13.96
CA LEU A 320 -10.94 9.38 14.90
C LEU A 320 -9.89 10.33 15.50
N PRO A 321 -9.59 10.27 16.80
CA PRO A 321 -8.53 11.08 17.38
C PRO A 321 -7.16 10.68 16.85
N ALA A 322 -6.14 11.51 17.03
CA ALA A 322 -4.77 11.14 16.66
C ALA A 322 -4.25 9.97 17.50
N VAL A 323 -4.47 10.06 18.81
CA VAL A 323 -4.13 9.05 19.81
C VAL A 323 -5.30 8.97 20.80
N GLU A 324 -5.60 7.75 21.23
CA GLU A 324 -6.64 7.45 22.19
C GLU A 324 -6.09 6.51 23.27
N THR A 325 -6.51 6.72 24.52
CA THR A 325 -6.17 5.83 25.62
C THR A 325 -7.44 5.18 26.14
N LEU A 326 -7.58 3.87 25.95
CA LEU A 326 -8.70 3.08 26.42
C LEU A 326 -8.32 2.33 27.70
N SER A 327 -9.26 2.23 28.64
CA SER A 327 -9.10 1.42 29.86
C SER A 327 -9.94 0.16 29.74
N VAL A 328 -9.28 -0.98 29.56
CA VAL A 328 -9.93 -2.27 29.36
C VAL A 328 -9.65 -3.18 30.54
N ARG A 329 -10.66 -3.90 31.02
CA ARG A 329 -10.44 -4.94 32.03
C ARG A 329 -9.83 -6.15 31.35
N ASP A 330 -8.66 -6.57 31.81
CA ASP A 330 -8.04 -7.80 31.33
C ASP A 330 -8.92 -8.99 31.72
N ASP A 331 -9.37 -9.76 30.74
CA ASP A 331 -10.26 -10.91 30.93
C ASP A 331 -9.64 -11.98 31.85
N MET A 332 -8.31 -12.07 31.92
CA MET A 332 -7.59 -13.06 32.72
C MET A 332 -7.35 -12.60 34.17
N THR A 333 -7.04 -11.32 34.37
CA THR A 333 -6.63 -10.80 35.69
C THR A 333 -7.69 -9.92 36.36
N GLY A 334 -8.73 -9.53 35.63
CA GLY A 334 -9.78 -8.60 36.07
C GLY A 334 -9.28 -7.17 36.32
N LYS A 335 -7.99 -6.90 36.12
CA LYS A 335 -7.37 -5.60 36.38
C LYS A 335 -7.53 -4.67 35.18
N PRO A 336 -7.64 -3.35 35.39
CA PRO A 336 -7.60 -2.40 34.30
C PRO A 336 -6.21 -2.41 33.65
N SER A 337 -6.20 -2.64 32.34
CA SER A 337 -5.06 -2.48 31.43
C SER A 337 -5.31 -1.24 30.59
N GLN A 338 -4.27 -0.43 30.40
CA GLN A 338 -4.34 0.74 29.52
C GLN A 338 -3.88 0.34 28.12
N ILE A 339 -4.68 0.72 27.13
CA ILE A 339 -4.41 0.52 25.71
C ILE A 339 -4.21 1.90 25.11
N ILE A 340 -3.12 2.08 24.38
CA ILE A 340 -2.88 3.28 23.58
C ILE A 340 -3.11 2.91 22.12
N VAL A 341 -4.08 3.56 21.48
CA VAL A 341 -4.38 3.42 20.06
C VAL A 341 -3.84 4.65 19.34
N GLN A 342 -3.08 4.44 18.27
CA GLN A 342 -2.46 5.49 17.46
C GLN A 342 -3.02 5.39 16.03
N TYR A 343 -3.92 6.30 15.67
CA TYR A 343 -4.56 6.32 14.35
C TYR A 343 -3.76 7.12 13.33
N THR A 344 -2.92 8.06 13.77
CA THR A 344 -2.04 8.85 12.91
C THR A 344 -0.65 8.23 12.69
N GLU A 345 -0.39 7.06 13.27
CA GLU A 345 0.90 6.37 13.08
C GLU A 345 0.80 5.37 11.92
N PRO A 346 1.88 5.24 11.10
CA PRO A 346 1.96 4.21 10.09
C PRO A 346 2.02 2.82 10.72
N VAL A 347 1.61 1.81 9.96
CA VAL A 347 1.58 0.41 10.43
C VAL A 347 2.99 -0.09 10.73
N CYS A 348 3.99 0.30 9.93
CA CYS A 348 5.38 -0.08 10.09
C CYS A 348 6.25 1.07 10.65
N ARG A 349 6.98 0.84 11.75
CA ARG A 349 8.08 1.75 12.17
C ARG A 349 9.31 1.64 11.27
N ARG A 350 10.29 2.49 11.50
CA ARG A 350 11.66 2.32 10.97
C ARG A 350 12.30 1.00 11.47
N HIS A 351 13.03 0.32 10.58
CA HIS A 351 13.66 -0.98 10.88
C HIS A 351 14.91 -0.84 11.77
N LYS A 352 15.70 0.22 11.58
CA LYS A 352 16.87 0.54 12.40
C LYS A 352 16.86 2.02 12.73
N THR A 353 16.64 2.37 13.99
CA THR A 353 16.85 3.72 14.49
C THR A 353 18.26 3.82 15.05
N ASN A 354 19.14 4.63 14.44
CA ASN A 354 20.36 5.02 15.15
C ASN A 354 19.99 5.91 16.33
N ALA A 355 20.69 5.78 17.46
CA ALA A 355 20.44 6.59 18.66
C ALA A 355 20.54 8.10 18.41
N ARG A 356 21.25 8.56 17.38
CA ARG A 356 21.32 9.97 16.98
C ARG A 356 20.07 10.43 16.23
N GLU A 357 19.57 9.62 15.29
CA GLU A 357 18.34 9.92 14.54
C GLU A 357 17.11 9.86 15.44
N SER A 358 17.04 8.86 16.34
CA SER A 358 15.93 8.74 17.30
C SER A 358 15.90 9.87 18.32
N LYS A 359 17.09 10.36 18.75
CA LYS A 359 17.20 11.48 19.70
C LYS A 359 16.94 12.83 19.06
N ALA A 360 17.27 12.99 17.78
CA ALA A 360 17.12 14.25 17.06
C ALA A 360 15.77 14.36 16.32
N ASN A 361 14.98 13.28 16.24
CA ASN A 361 13.70 13.22 15.52
C ASN A 361 13.81 13.81 14.10
N LEU A 362 14.91 13.49 13.41
CA LEU A 362 15.19 14.01 12.06
C LEU A 362 14.52 13.11 11.04
N ASP A 363 13.64 13.71 10.22
CA ASP A 363 13.11 13.06 9.02
C ASP A 363 14.22 12.89 7.98
N HIS A 364 14.11 11.84 7.17
CA HIS A 364 15.08 11.61 6.11
C HIS A 364 14.84 12.59 4.96
N VAL A 365 15.92 13.23 4.52
CA VAL A 365 15.95 14.08 3.33
C VAL A 365 17.03 13.55 2.40
N GLU A 366 16.64 13.27 1.16
CA GLU A 366 17.57 12.93 0.10
C GLU A 366 17.94 14.19 -0.68
N ILE A 367 19.25 14.39 -0.88
CA ILE A 367 19.79 15.58 -1.55
C ILE A 367 20.62 15.11 -2.74
N PHE A 368 20.33 15.67 -3.91
CA PHE A 368 21.09 15.41 -5.13
C PHE A 368 21.18 16.67 -5.98
N GLU A 369 22.17 16.70 -6.87
CA GLU A 369 22.44 17.86 -7.72
C GLU A 369 22.47 17.41 -9.19
N ILE A 370 21.65 18.05 -10.03
CA ILE A 370 21.59 17.78 -11.47
C ILE A 370 22.17 18.99 -12.20
N ALA A 371 23.08 18.73 -13.14
CA ALA A 371 23.60 19.75 -14.02
C ALA A 371 22.51 20.20 -14.99
N ASN A 372 22.20 21.50 -14.97
CA ASN A 372 21.26 22.06 -15.94
C ASN A 372 21.97 22.23 -17.28
N GLU A 373 21.32 21.83 -18.37
CA GLU A 373 21.77 22.23 -19.69
C GLU A 373 21.70 23.76 -19.80
N ASN A 374 22.83 24.41 -20.07
CA ASN A 374 22.86 25.84 -20.29
C ASN A 374 22.23 26.14 -21.66
N ARG A 375 20.93 26.41 -21.65
CA ARG A 375 20.13 26.73 -22.86
C ARG A 375 20.61 28.00 -23.58
N ASN A 376 21.36 28.86 -22.89
CA ASN A 376 21.94 30.09 -23.43
C ASN A 376 23.35 29.87 -24.01
N ARG A 377 23.84 28.62 -24.10
CA ARG A 377 25.10 28.32 -24.78
C ARG A 377 25.04 28.80 -26.22
N THR A 378 26.05 29.58 -26.59
CA THR A 378 26.29 30.00 -27.97
C THR A 378 26.54 28.77 -28.85
N PHE A 379 26.32 28.90 -30.16
CA PHE A 379 26.60 27.85 -31.14
C PHE A 379 28.00 27.24 -30.96
N TRP A 380 29.00 28.08 -30.71
CA TRP A 380 30.39 27.66 -30.54
C TRP A 380 30.63 26.85 -29.26
N GLU A 381 30.01 27.24 -28.15
CA GLU A 381 30.10 26.48 -26.90
C GLU A 381 29.49 25.08 -27.04
N LYS A 382 28.39 24.95 -27.82
CA LYS A 382 27.81 23.63 -28.13
C LYS A 382 28.73 22.80 -29.04
N PHE A 383 29.26 23.40 -30.10
CA PHE A 383 30.09 22.68 -31.08
C PHE A 383 31.39 22.11 -30.52
N PHE A 384 32.03 22.82 -29.56
CA PHE A 384 33.33 22.43 -29.02
C PHE A 384 33.28 21.62 -27.70
N MET A 385 32.19 21.70 -26.92
CA MET A 385 32.08 20.99 -25.63
C MET A 385 31.29 19.68 -25.71
N ASP A 386 30.43 19.51 -26.73
CA ASP A 386 29.58 18.32 -26.88
C ASP A 386 30.20 17.28 -27.86
N ARG A 387 31.36 17.58 -28.47
CA ARG A 387 32.25 16.63 -29.14
C ARG A 387 33.37 16.24 -28.19
#